data_AF-A0A920NHK3-F1
#
_entry.id   AF-A0A920NHK3-F1
#
_cell.length_a   1.000
_cell.length_b   1.000
_cell.length_c   1.000
_cell.angle_alpha   90.00
_cell.angle_beta   90.00
_cell.angle_gamma   90.00
#
_symmetry.space_group_name_H-M   'P 1'
#
loop_
_entity.id
_entity.type
_entity.pdbx_description
1 polymer ?
#
loop_
_entity_poly.entity_id
_entity_poly.type
_entity_poly.pdbx_seq_one_letter_code
_entity_poly.pdbx_strand_id
1 'polypeptide(L)'
;MIAYEQYFSSHESDLRVVIIGMSEQEKVDIRRGLRDVYIDRTQSSFIDGKKGQLLYRGFNIDDLAQNSCFEETAYLLLYGDLPSAKQLSDFDHLLKSSRTIPTEILEVLNIVKASHPMDALRTGISASSALENDVEDISLESTLMKGVRLTAMAPKPKESGSLSVEYWRRSN
;
A
#
# COMPACT_ATOMS: atom_id res chain seq x y z
N MET A 1 34.76 12.30 11.01
CA MET A 1 34.31 11.37 9.95
C MET A 1 35.13 10.09 9.90
N ILE A 2 36.47 10.15 9.95
CA ILE A 2 37.33 8.93 9.92
C ILE A 2 37.24 8.07 11.21
N ALA A 3 36.93 8.66 12.36
CA ALA A 3 36.85 7.93 13.64
C ALA A 3 35.58 7.07 13.82
N TYR A 4 34.50 7.31 13.06
CA TYR A 4 33.25 6.54 13.16
C TYR A 4 33.30 5.26 12.31
N GLU A 5 33.97 5.29 11.16
CA GLU A 5 34.17 4.12 10.29
C GLU A 5 35.10 3.07 10.93
N GLN A 6 36.13 3.50 11.68
CA GLN A 6 37.00 2.59 12.42
C GLN A 6 36.30 1.92 13.61
N TYR A 7 35.35 2.60 14.26
CA TYR A 7 34.59 2.05 15.38
C TYR A 7 33.60 0.97 14.93
N PHE A 8 33.00 1.12 13.74
CA PHE A 8 32.13 0.11 13.15
C PHE A 8 32.90 -1.09 12.58
N SER A 9 34.09 -0.87 12.00
CA SER A 9 34.93 -1.94 11.45
C SER A 9 35.57 -2.82 12.53
N SER A 10 35.80 -2.32 13.75
CA SER A 10 36.42 -3.09 14.84
C SER A 10 35.43 -3.91 15.68
N HIS A 11 34.12 -3.73 15.49
CA HIS A 11 33.07 -4.40 16.28
C HIS A 11 32.17 -5.33 15.44
N GLU A 12 32.42 -5.47 14.14
CA GLU A 12 31.64 -6.38 13.26
C GLU A 12 32.00 -7.87 13.49
N SER A 13 33.15 -8.16 14.11
CA SER A 13 33.58 -9.52 14.45
C SER A 13 32.98 -10.08 15.76
N ASP A 14 32.28 -9.26 16.54
CA ASP A 14 31.76 -9.63 17.87
C ASP A 14 30.22 -9.60 17.98
N LEU A 15 29.51 -9.47 16.87
CA LEU A 15 28.09 -9.84 16.79
C LEU A 15 27.95 -11.37 16.74
N ARG A 16 28.45 -12.05 17.77
CA ARG A 16 28.03 -13.41 18.09
C ARG A 16 26.57 -13.30 18.50
N VAL A 17 25.68 -13.75 17.63
CA VAL A 17 24.30 -14.08 18.00
C VAL A 17 24.41 -15.02 19.20
N VAL A 18 24.10 -14.53 20.41
CA VAL A 18 24.06 -15.36 21.61
C VAL A 18 22.76 -16.16 21.53
N ILE A 19 22.77 -17.22 20.72
CA ILE A 19 21.74 -18.25 20.72
C ILE A 19 22.01 -19.11 21.94
N ILE A 20 21.34 -18.80 23.05
CA ILE A 20 21.32 -19.65 24.23
C ILE A 20 20.58 -20.94 23.83
N GLY A 21 21.35 -22.01 23.56
CA GLY A 21 20.84 -23.39 23.60
C GLY A 21 20.55 -24.08 22.25
N MET A 22 21.44 -24.01 21.26
CA MET A 22 21.40 -24.94 20.11
C MET A 22 22.79 -25.52 19.79
N SER A 23 22.84 -26.84 19.64
CA SER A 23 24.00 -27.64 19.22
C SER A 23 24.40 -27.35 17.76
N GLU A 24 25.72 -27.32 17.50
CA GLU A 24 26.44 -27.36 16.22
C GLU A 24 25.72 -26.87 14.93
N GLN A 25 26.06 -25.63 14.55
CA GLN A 25 26.33 -25.16 13.18
C GLN A 25 25.22 -25.31 12.11
N GLU A 26 24.06 -24.71 12.35
CA GLU A 26 23.26 -24.16 11.25
C GLU A 26 23.86 -22.81 10.82
N LYS A 27 24.47 -22.77 9.63
CA LYS A 27 24.98 -21.53 9.05
C LYS A 27 23.79 -20.65 8.67
N VAL A 28 23.50 -19.63 9.47
CA VAL A 28 22.42 -18.67 9.21
C VAL A 28 22.69 -17.95 7.89
N ASP A 29 21.84 -18.19 6.88
CA ASP A 29 21.89 -17.50 5.58
C ASP A 29 21.17 -16.14 5.69
N ILE A 30 21.94 -15.05 5.77
CA ILE A 30 21.39 -13.69 5.89
C ILE A 30 21.08 -13.13 4.50
N ARG A 31 19.80 -13.19 4.10
CA ARG A 31 19.32 -12.63 2.83
C ARG A 31 18.85 -11.17 2.98
N ARG A 32 19.77 -10.22 2.81
CA ARG A 32 19.47 -8.78 2.90
C ARG A 32 18.43 -8.36 1.84
N GLY A 33 17.35 -7.72 2.28
CA GLY A 33 16.28 -7.21 1.41
C GLY A 33 15.32 -8.27 0.87
N LEU A 34 15.31 -9.48 1.44
CA LEU A 34 14.36 -10.57 1.11
C LEU A 34 14.36 -11.00 -0.36
N ARG A 35 15.45 -10.73 -1.11
CA ARG A 35 15.59 -11.25 -2.47
C ARG A 35 15.62 -12.78 -2.45
N ASP A 36 14.86 -13.38 -3.36
CA ASP A 36 14.69 -14.82 -3.50
C ASP A 36 14.15 -15.51 -2.23
N VAL A 37 13.39 -14.77 -1.40
CA VAL A 37 12.69 -15.30 -0.22
C VAL A 37 11.19 -15.27 -0.45
N TYR A 38 10.55 -16.45 -0.41
CA TYR A 38 9.10 -16.56 -0.44
C TYR A 38 8.55 -16.38 0.99
N ILE A 39 7.73 -15.35 1.19
CA ILE A 39 7.15 -15.02 2.52
C ILE A 39 5.79 -15.70 2.70
N ASP A 40 4.93 -15.63 1.68
CA ASP A 40 3.56 -16.13 1.76
C ASP A 40 2.98 -16.46 0.38
N ARG A 41 1.75 -16.99 0.36
CA ARG A 41 0.93 -17.24 -0.82
C ARG A 41 -0.07 -16.11 -0.99
N THR A 42 -0.19 -15.58 -2.21
CA THR A 42 -1.20 -14.58 -2.57
C THR A 42 -1.98 -15.01 -3.80
N GLN A 43 -3.26 -14.64 -3.84
CA GLN A 43 -4.11 -14.77 -5.03
C GLN A 43 -4.35 -13.42 -5.71
N SER A 44 -3.82 -12.33 -5.16
CA SER A 44 -4.11 -10.97 -5.62
C SER A 44 -3.47 -10.66 -6.98
N SER A 45 -2.17 -10.92 -7.12
CA SER A 45 -1.45 -10.67 -8.36
C SER A 45 -0.39 -11.73 -8.66
N PHE A 46 -0.09 -11.89 -9.94
CA PHE A 46 1.01 -12.72 -10.43
C PHE A 46 1.91 -11.89 -11.34
N ILE A 47 3.23 -12.02 -11.14
CA ILE A 47 4.24 -11.25 -11.88
C ILE A 47 5.26 -12.23 -12.47
N ASP A 48 5.40 -12.23 -13.80
CA ASP A 48 6.52 -12.87 -14.49
C ASP A 48 7.41 -11.77 -15.11
N GLY A 49 8.46 -11.39 -14.38
CA GLY A 49 9.39 -10.35 -14.82
C GLY A 49 10.21 -10.73 -16.06
N LYS A 50 10.34 -12.02 -16.39
CA LYS A 50 11.07 -12.46 -17.60
C LYS A 50 10.22 -12.28 -18.85
N LYS A 51 8.92 -12.53 -18.73
CA LYS A 51 7.95 -12.32 -19.82
C LYS A 51 7.33 -10.93 -19.83
N GLY A 52 7.56 -10.13 -18.79
CA GLY A 52 6.93 -8.81 -18.63
C GLY A 52 5.44 -8.91 -18.35
N GLN A 53 4.97 -10.00 -17.74
CA GLN A 53 3.54 -10.25 -17.52
C GLN A 53 3.12 -9.87 -16.10
N LEU A 54 2.04 -9.13 -15.99
CA LEU A 54 1.38 -8.79 -14.73
C LEU A 54 -0.10 -9.15 -14.82
N LEU A 55 -0.54 -10.01 -13.90
CA LEU A 55 -1.93 -10.45 -13.80
C LEU A 55 -2.53 -10.00 -12.46
N TYR A 56 -3.75 -9.45 -12.48
CA TYR A 56 -4.57 -9.21 -11.30
C TYR A 56 -5.68 -10.24 -11.23
N ARG A 57 -5.70 -11.06 -10.17
CA ARG A 57 -6.68 -12.17 -10.01
C ARG A 57 -6.80 -13.06 -11.25
N GLY A 58 -5.73 -13.19 -12.03
CA GLY A 58 -5.70 -13.96 -13.29
C GLY A 58 -5.98 -13.16 -14.57
N PHE A 59 -6.43 -11.91 -14.49
CA PHE A 59 -6.66 -11.03 -15.63
C PHE A 59 -5.40 -10.25 -15.99
N ASN A 60 -5.09 -10.12 -17.29
CA ASN A 60 -3.97 -9.31 -17.74
C ASN A 60 -4.23 -7.82 -17.46
N ILE A 61 -3.22 -7.12 -16.94
CA ILE A 61 -3.30 -5.69 -16.70
C ILE A 61 -3.59 -4.90 -17.99
N ASP A 62 -3.09 -5.35 -19.14
CA ASP A 62 -3.35 -4.68 -20.43
C ASP A 62 -4.84 -4.74 -20.79
N ASP A 63 -5.49 -5.88 -20.54
CA ASP A 63 -6.91 -6.07 -20.81
C ASP A 63 -7.76 -5.23 -19.86
N LEU A 64 -7.40 -5.19 -18.56
CA LEU A 64 -8.07 -4.36 -17.56
C LEU A 64 -7.92 -2.87 -17.89
N ALA A 65 -6.75 -2.43 -18.30
CA ALA A 65 -6.49 -1.02 -18.64
C ALA A 65 -7.26 -0.55 -19.87
N GLN A 66 -7.54 -1.44 -20.83
CA GLN A 66 -8.27 -1.11 -22.06
C GLN A 66 -9.79 -1.25 -21.93
N ASN A 67 -10.26 -2.22 -21.15
CA ASN A 67 -11.67 -2.63 -21.17
C ASN A 67 -12.40 -2.42 -19.84
N SER A 68 -11.70 -2.03 -18.77
CA SER A 68 -12.28 -1.89 -17.43
C SER A 68 -12.10 -0.48 -16.88
N CYS A 69 -12.90 -0.12 -15.88
CA CYS A 69 -12.72 1.11 -15.11
C CYS A 69 -11.94 0.88 -13.80
N PHE A 70 -11.59 1.99 -13.14
CA PHE A 70 -10.94 1.93 -11.83
C PHE A 70 -11.82 1.21 -10.81
N GLU A 71 -13.12 1.51 -10.78
CA GLU A 71 -14.07 0.92 -9.84
C GLU A 71 -14.20 -0.60 -10.03
N GLU A 72 -14.26 -1.09 -11.26
CA GLU A 72 -14.29 -2.53 -11.56
C GLU A 72 -12.98 -3.23 -11.15
N THR A 73 -11.83 -2.62 -11.46
CA THR A 73 -10.52 -3.19 -11.09
C THR A 73 -10.32 -3.18 -9.56
N ALA A 74 -10.75 -2.13 -8.87
CA ALA A 74 -10.73 -2.05 -7.42
C ALA A 74 -11.64 -3.11 -6.79
N TYR A 75 -12.84 -3.29 -7.35
CA TYR A 75 -13.75 -4.35 -6.92
C TYR A 75 -13.12 -5.74 -7.09
N LEU A 76 -12.53 -6.03 -8.26
CA LEU A 76 -11.83 -7.28 -8.53
C LEU A 76 -10.73 -7.56 -7.50
N LEU A 77 -9.92 -6.56 -7.15
CA LEU A 77 -8.84 -6.74 -6.18
C LEU A 77 -9.36 -7.00 -4.76
N LEU A 78 -10.38 -6.25 -4.33
CA LEU A 78 -10.97 -6.34 -3.00
C LEU A 78 -11.80 -7.61 -2.79
N TYR A 79 -12.68 -7.93 -3.74
CA TYR A 79 -13.66 -9.02 -3.62
C TYR A 79 -13.25 -10.30 -4.33
N GLY A 80 -12.29 -10.24 -5.27
CA GLY A 80 -11.71 -11.41 -5.94
C GLY A 80 -12.30 -11.73 -7.31
N ASP A 81 -13.51 -11.25 -7.61
CA ASP A 81 -14.23 -11.50 -8.85
C ASP A 81 -14.68 -10.18 -9.52
N LEU A 82 -14.95 -10.23 -10.83
CA LEU A 82 -15.52 -9.09 -11.54
C LEU A 82 -16.97 -8.82 -11.08
N PRO A 83 -17.35 -7.55 -10.88
CA PRO A 83 -18.69 -7.21 -10.45
C PRO A 83 -19.72 -7.42 -11.56
N SER A 84 -20.95 -7.79 -11.17
CA SER A 84 -22.12 -7.59 -12.03
C SER A 84 -22.46 -6.09 -12.16
N ALA A 85 -23.24 -5.72 -13.18
CA ALA A 85 -23.66 -4.32 -13.39
C ALA A 85 -24.31 -3.68 -12.14
N LYS A 86 -25.10 -4.46 -11.39
CA LYS A 86 -25.70 -3.99 -10.13
C LYS A 86 -24.64 -3.78 -9.04
N GLN A 87 -23.74 -4.75 -8.84
CA GLN A 87 -22.67 -4.64 -7.85
C GLN A 87 -21.73 -3.48 -8.15
N LEU A 88 -21.42 -3.24 -9.43
CA LEU A 88 -20.61 -2.11 -9.85
C LEU A 88 -21.29 -0.78 -9.51
N SER A 89 -22.59 -0.66 -9.81
CA SER A 89 -23.36 0.54 -9.46
C SER A 89 -23.40 0.77 -7.95
N ASP A 90 -23.64 -0.28 -7.16
CA ASP A 90 -23.67 -0.20 -5.70
C ASP A 90 -22.29 0.21 -5.14
N PHE A 91 -21.21 -0.35 -5.71
CA PHE A 91 -19.84 -0.07 -5.32
C PHE A 91 -19.40 1.36 -5.68
N ASP A 92 -19.75 1.85 -6.88
CA ASP A 92 -19.50 3.24 -7.27
C ASP A 92 -20.23 4.23 -6.36
N HIS A 93 -21.49 3.94 -6.01
CA HIS A 93 -22.22 4.74 -5.02
C HIS A 93 -21.55 4.74 -3.64
N LEU A 94 -21.06 3.59 -3.20
CA LEU A 94 -20.34 3.44 -1.93
C LEU A 94 -19.01 4.21 -1.92
N LEU A 95 -18.24 4.15 -3.02
CA LEU A 95 -17.02 4.94 -3.16
C LEU A 95 -17.34 6.43 -3.16
N LYS A 96 -18.37 6.86 -3.89
CA LYS A 96 -18.79 8.27 -3.96
C LYS A 96 -19.22 8.81 -2.60
N SER A 97 -19.98 8.06 -1.83
CA SER A 97 -20.42 8.49 -0.49
C SER A 97 -19.27 8.54 0.51
N SER A 98 -18.24 7.70 0.32
CA SER A 98 -17.06 7.63 1.19
C SER A 98 -15.94 8.63 0.85
N ARG A 99 -16.12 9.47 -0.18
CA ARG A 99 -15.15 10.51 -0.59
C ARG A 99 -15.13 11.72 0.35
N THR A 100 -16.17 11.92 1.15
CA THR A 100 -16.26 13.08 2.04
C THR A 100 -15.25 12.95 3.16
N ILE A 101 -14.32 13.91 3.23
CA ILE A 101 -13.31 13.97 4.29
C ILE A 101 -13.90 14.72 5.48
N PRO A 102 -13.88 14.17 6.71
CA PRO A 102 -14.32 14.86 7.91
C PRO A 102 -13.57 16.18 8.14
N THR A 103 -14.25 17.19 8.68
CA THR A 103 -13.68 18.53 8.91
C THR A 103 -12.45 18.47 9.81
N GLU A 104 -12.47 17.58 10.81
CA GLU A 104 -11.37 17.34 11.74
C GLU A 104 -10.09 16.91 11.02
N ILE A 105 -10.20 16.10 9.96
CA ILE A 105 -9.07 15.69 9.14
C ILE A 105 -8.57 16.83 8.27
N LEU A 106 -9.48 17.66 7.74
CA LEU A 106 -9.10 18.85 6.98
C LEU A 106 -8.33 19.86 7.86
N GLU A 107 -8.69 20.01 9.12
CA GLU A 107 -7.97 20.83 10.09
C GLU A 107 -6.55 20.31 10.32
N VAL A 108 -6.38 19.01 10.53
CA VAL A 108 -5.06 18.37 10.65
C VAL A 108 -4.22 18.60 9.39
N LEU A 109 -4.80 18.40 8.21
CA LEU A 109 -4.11 18.64 6.93
C LEU A 109 -3.72 20.11 6.74
N ASN A 110 -4.55 21.05 7.22
CA ASN A 110 -4.25 22.47 7.17
C ASN A 110 -3.07 22.86 8.05
N ILE A 111 -2.87 22.19 9.19
CA ILE A 111 -1.71 22.40 10.06
C ILE A 111 -0.43 21.97 9.34
N VAL A 112 -0.45 20.83 8.65
CA VAL A 112 0.73 20.27 7.96
C VAL A 112 0.85 20.67 6.50
N LYS A 113 0.10 21.68 6.03
CA LYS A 113 0.02 22.07 4.61
C LYS A 113 1.36 22.45 3.95
N ALA A 114 2.34 22.87 4.75
CA ALA A 114 3.68 23.24 4.28
C ALA A 114 4.67 22.06 4.21
N SER A 115 4.27 20.89 4.72
CA SER A 115 5.09 19.67 4.69
C SER A 115 5.13 19.04 3.30
N HIS A 116 6.00 18.05 3.12
CA HIS A 116 6.03 17.26 1.89
C HIS A 116 4.69 16.52 1.70
N PRO A 117 4.14 16.42 0.46
CA PRO A 117 2.83 15.81 0.23
C PRO A 117 2.65 14.41 0.81
N MET A 118 3.71 13.60 0.83
CA MET A 118 3.68 12.26 1.44
C MET A 118 3.59 12.30 2.97
N ASP A 119 4.18 13.30 3.62
CA ASP A 119 4.04 13.49 5.08
C ASP A 119 2.62 13.90 5.42
N ALA A 120 2.05 14.86 4.66
CA ALA A 120 0.67 15.26 4.81
C ALA A 120 -0.31 14.10 4.57
N LEU A 121 -0.08 13.30 3.52
CA LEU A 121 -0.89 12.12 3.21
C LEU A 121 -0.84 11.08 4.34
N ARG A 122 0.37 10.72 4.79
CA ARG A 122 0.56 9.78 5.92
C ARG A 122 -0.17 10.27 7.17
N THR A 123 -0.01 11.56 7.50
CA THR A 123 -0.66 12.15 8.67
C THR A 123 -2.19 12.16 8.52
N GLY A 124 -2.72 12.48 7.34
CA GLY A 124 -4.16 12.46 7.07
C GLY A 124 -4.76 11.06 7.23
N ILE A 125 -4.12 10.04 6.66
CA ILE A 125 -4.56 8.63 6.79
C ILE A 125 -4.46 8.17 8.26
N SER A 126 -3.38 8.52 8.95
CA SER A 126 -3.22 8.17 10.36
C SER A 126 -4.23 8.88 11.27
N ALA A 127 -4.64 10.10 10.93
CA ALA A 127 -5.68 10.80 11.65
C ALA A 127 -7.07 10.22 11.35
N SER A 128 -7.33 9.79 10.12
CA SER A 128 -8.64 9.21 9.76
C SER A 128 -8.94 7.93 10.52
N SER A 129 -7.93 7.09 10.76
CA SER A 129 -8.12 5.87 11.56
C SER A 129 -8.53 6.15 13.00
N ALA A 130 -8.15 7.31 13.58
CA ALA A 130 -8.52 7.68 14.94
C ALA A 130 -9.99 8.13 15.08
N LEU A 131 -10.66 8.45 13.97
CA LEU A 131 -12.06 8.87 13.94
C LEU A 131 -13.03 7.72 13.62
N GLU A 132 -12.52 6.53 13.31
CA GLU A 132 -13.39 5.37 13.06
C GLU A 132 -13.93 4.81 14.39
N ASN A 133 -15.21 4.43 14.42
CA ASN A 133 -15.83 3.85 15.61
C ASN A 133 -15.54 2.35 15.73
N ASP A 134 -15.16 1.71 14.64
CA ASP A 134 -15.04 0.26 14.49
C ASP A 134 -13.59 -0.22 14.38
N VAL A 135 -12.60 0.55 14.86
CA VAL A 135 -11.15 0.25 14.68
C VAL A 135 -10.79 -1.18 15.09
N GLU A 136 -11.29 -1.65 16.23
CA GLU A 136 -11.02 -2.98 16.79
C GLU A 136 -11.79 -4.11 16.10
N ASP A 137 -12.78 -3.80 15.26
CA ASP A 137 -13.51 -4.81 14.50
C ASP A 137 -12.66 -5.30 13.31
N ILE A 138 -12.15 -6.53 13.43
CA ILE A 138 -11.35 -7.21 12.40
C ILE A 138 -12.18 -8.19 11.56
N SER A 139 -13.52 -8.10 11.62
CA SER A 139 -14.38 -8.85 10.72
C SER A 139 -14.08 -8.51 9.26
N LEU A 140 -14.37 -9.46 8.36
CA LEU A 140 -14.15 -9.27 6.93
C LEU A 140 -14.90 -8.05 6.39
N GLU A 141 -16.17 -7.89 6.79
CA GLU A 141 -17.02 -6.78 6.36
C GLU A 141 -16.50 -5.42 6.84
N SER A 142 -16.11 -5.30 8.12
CA SER A 142 -15.52 -4.04 8.64
C SER A 142 -14.19 -3.75 7.93
N THR A 143 -13.34 -4.76 7.77
CA THR A 143 -12.04 -4.60 7.09
C THR A 143 -12.20 -4.15 5.63
N LEU A 144 -13.16 -4.74 4.91
CA LEU A 144 -13.47 -4.35 3.54
C LEU A 144 -13.99 -2.91 3.50
N MET A 145 -14.91 -2.53 4.40
CA MET A 145 -15.39 -1.14 4.45
C MET A 145 -14.29 -0.14 4.76
N LYS A 146 -13.39 -0.43 5.70
CA LYS A 146 -12.21 0.40 5.96
C LYS A 146 -11.35 0.54 4.71
N GLY A 147 -11.11 -0.57 4.00
CA GLY A 147 -10.40 -0.57 2.71
C GLY A 147 -11.09 0.31 1.65
N VAL A 148 -12.42 0.24 1.54
CA VAL A 148 -13.20 1.06 0.59
C VAL A 148 -13.14 2.55 0.96
N ARG A 149 -13.27 2.89 2.25
CA ARG A 149 -13.14 4.28 2.72
C ARG A 149 -11.76 4.85 2.41
N LEU A 150 -10.70 4.10 2.73
CA LEU A 150 -9.32 4.51 2.43
C LEU A 150 -9.10 4.66 0.92
N THR A 151 -9.65 3.76 0.11
CA THR A 151 -9.58 3.84 -1.36
C THR A 151 -10.32 5.08 -1.89
N ALA A 152 -11.48 5.42 -1.30
CA ALA A 152 -12.27 6.58 -1.69
C ALA A 152 -11.64 7.92 -1.26
N MET A 153 -11.00 7.95 -0.09
CA MET A 153 -10.30 9.13 0.44
C MET A 153 -8.96 9.39 -0.23
N ALA A 154 -8.35 8.35 -0.82
CA ALA A 154 -7.12 8.49 -1.59
C ALA A 154 -7.31 9.59 -2.67
N PRO A 155 -6.42 10.59 -2.72
CA PRO A 155 -6.66 11.82 -3.44
C PRO A 155 -6.88 11.55 -4.93
N LYS A 156 -7.96 12.13 -5.48
CA LYS A 156 -8.06 12.27 -6.93
C LYS A 156 -6.84 13.04 -7.43
N PRO A 157 -6.16 12.61 -8.50
CA PRO A 157 -5.40 13.54 -9.30
C PRO A 157 -6.36 14.67 -9.65
N LYS A 158 -6.00 15.92 -9.33
CA LYS A 158 -6.80 17.08 -9.70
C LYS A 158 -7.21 16.94 -11.17
N GLU A 159 -8.50 16.81 -11.45
CA GLU A 159 -9.10 17.22 -12.72
C GLU A 159 -9.11 18.76 -12.75
N SER A 160 -7.93 19.37 -12.68
CA SER A 160 -7.65 20.75 -13.05
C SER A 160 -6.16 20.84 -13.41
N GLY A 161 -5.90 20.66 -14.71
CA GLY A 161 -4.68 21.10 -15.39
C GLY A 161 -3.41 20.33 -15.05
N SER A 162 -3.08 19.35 -15.90
CA SER A 162 -1.72 19.04 -16.40
C SER A 162 -0.56 18.72 -15.44
N LEU A 163 -0.67 18.82 -14.11
CA LEU A 163 0.52 18.76 -13.24
C LEU A 163 0.75 17.41 -12.54
N SER A 164 -0.24 16.52 -12.50
CA SER A 164 -0.16 15.26 -11.72
C SER A 164 0.73 14.20 -12.37
N VAL A 165 0.69 14.08 -13.70
CA VAL A 165 1.48 13.09 -14.47
C VAL A 165 2.92 13.59 -14.64
N GLU A 166 3.12 14.90 -14.75
CA GLU A 166 4.44 15.51 -14.93
C GLU A 166 5.29 15.49 -13.65
N TYR A 167 4.67 15.56 -12.48
CA TYR A 167 5.36 15.47 -11.18
C TYR A 167 5.95 14.08 -10.93
N TRP A 168 5.22 13.02 -11.32
CA TRP A 168 5.72 11.64 -11.26
C TRP A 168 6.79 11.36 -12.31
N ARG A 169 6.71 11.98 -13.50
CA ARG A 169 7.71 11.83 -14.57
C ARG A 169 9.03 12.56 -14.28
N ARG A 170 9.04 13.61 -13.45
CA ARG A 170 10.26 14.38 -13.09
C ARG A 170 11.03 13.78 -11.91
N SER A 171 10.46 12.81 -11.22
CA SER A 171 11.03 12.23 -9.99
C SER A 171 11.70 10.87 -10.19
N ASN A 172 11.81 10.39 -11.45
CA ASN A 172 12.54 9.19 -11.85
C ASN A 172 13.48 9.49 -13.03
#